data_AF-A0A7K5U681-F1
#
_entry.id   AF-A0A7K5U681-F1
#
_cell.length_a   1.000
_cell.length_b   1.000
_cell.length_c   1.000
_cell.angle_alpha   90.00
_cell.angle_beta   90.00
_cell.angle_gamma   90.00
#
_symmetry.space_group_name_H-M   'P 1'
#
loop_
_entity.id
_entity.type
_entity.pdbx_description
1 polymer ?
#
loop_
_entity_poly.entity_id
_entity_poly.type
_entity_poly.pdbx_seq_one_letter_code
_entity_poly.pdbx_strand_id
1 'polypeptide(L)'
;RGRSAVVRKCIAKSTGQEYAAKFLKKRRRGQDCKAEIHHEIAVLELMKSNPRIVNLHEVYETANEMILVLEYAAGGEVFDLCVPDLDYRIGERDIVRLIRQILEGLCCLHENNIVHLDLKPQNILLSSINPLGDVKIVDFGISRKLENSNELRHIMGTTEYLGMEEL
;
A
#
# COMPACT_ATOMS: atom_id res chain seq x y z
N ARG A 1 -4.28 12.81 -13.62
CA ARG A 1 -3.32 13.26 -12.57
C ARG A 1 -4.03 13.13 -11.23
N GLY A 2 -3.89 11.97 -10.58
CA GLY A 2 -4.68 11.59 -9.41
C GLY A 2 -4.31 12.34 -8.12
N ARG A 3 -5.08 12.07 -7.05
CA ARG A 3 -4.90 12.48 -5.64
C ARG A 3 -3.54 12.14 -5.01
N SER A 4 -2.65 11.52 -5.77
CA SER A 4 -1.59 10.64 -5.29
C SER A 4 -0.39 11.42 -4.73
N ALA A 5 0.10 10.95 -3.59
CA ALA A 5 1.40 11.32 -3.05
C ALA A 5 2.51 11.14 -4.10
N VAL A 6 3.58 11.92 -4.00
CA VAL A 6 4.77 11.66 -4.83
C VAL A 6 5.58 10.56 -4.15
N VAL A 7 5.92 9.50 -4.89
CA VAL A 7 6.81 8.44 -4.40
C VAL A 7 8.11 8.47 -5.20
N ARG A 8 9.26 8.38 -4.52
CA ARG A 8 10.58 8.34 -5.16
C ARG A 8 11.44 7.27 -4.53
N LYS A 9 12.20 6.54 -5.35
CA LYS A 9 13.28 5.68 -4.86
C LYS A 9 14.35 6.53 -4.18
N CYS A 10 14.84 6.09 -3.03
CA CYS A 10 15.97 6.69 -2.32
C CYS A 10 16.93 5.61 -1.83
N ILE A 11 18.15 6.02 -1.47
CA ILE A 11 19.22 5.12 -1.04
C ILE A 11 19.79 5.65 0.27
N ALA A 12 19.85 4.81 1.30
CA ALA A 12 20.50 5.15 2.56
C ALA A 12 22.02 5.28 2.34
N LYS A 13 22.57 6.46 2.61
CA LYS A 13 23.99 6.76 2.35
C LYS A 13 24.96 5.89 3.16
N SER A 14 24.55 5.46 4.35
CA SER A 14 25.36 4.66 5.28
C SER A 14 25.45 3.20 4.88
N THR A 15 24.38 2.62 4.32
CA THR A 15 24.26 1.18 4.06
C THR A 15 24.17 0.81 2.58
N GLY A 16 23.85 1.78 1.71
CA GLY A 16 23.51 1.53 0.31
C GLY A 16 22.13 0.88 0.11
N GLN A 17 21.35 0.69 1.18
CA GLN A 17 20.03 0.06 1.10
C GLN A 17 19.03 0.97 0.38
N GLU A 18 18.23 0.38 -0.51
CA GLU A 18 17.19 1.07 -1.27
C GLU A 18 15.87 1.12 -0.51
N TYR A 19 15.17 2.25 -0.62
CA TYR A 19 13.87 2.53 -0.01
C TYR A 19 12.96 3.31 -0.97
N ALA A 20 11.68 3.41 -0.64
CA ALA A 20 10.72 4.30 -1.29
C ALA A 20 10.33 5.44 -0.34
N ALA A 21 10.58 6.69 -0.74
CA ALA A 21 10.13 7.87 -0.01
C ALA A 21 8.78 8.35 -0.56
N LYS A 22 7.72 8.24 0.25
CA LYS A 22 6.36 8.75 -0.04
C LYS A 22 6.17 10.13 0.60
N PHE A 23 6.00 11.16 -0.23
CA PHE A 23 5.85 12.55 0.17
C PHE A 23 4.37 12.92 0.28
N LEU A 24 3.91 13.18 1.51
CA LEU A 24 2.53 13.49 1.86
C LEU A 24 2.42 14.94 2.30
N LYS A 25 1.72 15.76 1.50
CA LYS A 25 1.40 17.14 1.89
C LYS A 25 0.45 17.14 3.09
N LYS A 26 0.79 17.91 4.13
CA LYS A 26 -0.04 18.13 5.33
C LYS A 26 -1.31 18.91 5.04
N ARG A 27 -1.31 19.71 3.96
CA ARG A 27 -2.51 20.40 3.48
C ARG A 27 -2.82 20.02 2.04
N ARG A 28 -4.07 19.65 1.75
CA ARG A 28 -4.55 19.33 0.40
C ARG A 28 -5.87 20.06 0.16
N ARG A 29 -5.95 20.85 -0.91
CA ARG A 29 -7.16 21.62 -1.27
C ARG A 29 -7.72 22.46 -0.11
N GLY A 30 -6.84 23.01 0.73
CA GLY A 30 -7.21 23.82 1.89
C GLY A 30 -7.56 23.04 3.17
N GLN A 31 -7.65 21.70 3.11
CA GLN A 31 -7.93 20.84 4.27
C GLN A 31 -6.63 20.38 4.93
N ASP A 32 -6.63 20.25 6.25
CA ASP A 32 -5.55 19.64 7.03
C ASP A 32 -5.68 18.11 6.98
N CYS A 33 -4.65 17.45 6.46
CA CYS A 33 -4.59 16.00 6.27
C CYS A 33 -3.69 15.33 7.32
N LYS A 34 -3.18 16.04 8.33
CA LYS A 34 -2.28 15.45 9.34
C LYS A 34 -2.86 14.23 10.03
N ALA A 35 -4.15 14.26 10.38
CA ALA A 35 -4.81 13.13 11.02
C ALA A 35 -4.84 11.89 10.13
N GLU A 36 -5.14 12.05 8.83
CA GLU A 36 -5.13 10.97 7.84
C GLU A 36 -3.72 10.39 7.66
N ILE A 37 -2.69 11.24 7.62
CA ILE A 37 -1.30 10.80 7.50
C ILE A 37 -0.85 10.04 8.76
N HIS A 38 -1.18 10.54 9.95
CA HIS A 38 -0.86 9.83 11.20
C HIS A 38 -1.60 8.49 11.30
N HIS A 39 -2.83 8.40 10.79
CA HIS A 39 -3.55 7.15 10.68
C HIS A 39 -2.80 6.16 9.78
N GLU A 40 -2.35 6.57 8.60
CA GLU A 40 -1.56 5.72 7.70
C GLU A 40 -0.27 5.22 8.37
N ILE A 41 0.45 6.10 9.08
CA ILE A 41 1.65 5.72 9.86
C ILE A 41 1.30 4.70 10.95
N ALA A 42 0.23 4.92 11.71
CA ALA A 42 -0.17 4.04 12.80
C ALA A 42 -0.55 2.64 12.29
N VAL A 43 -1.22 2.55 11.14
CA VAL A 43 -1.53 1.28 10.47
C VAL A 43 -0.25 0.56 10.06
N LEU A 44 0.68 1.26 9.42
CA LEU A 44 1.96 0.67 8.99
C LEU A 44 2.81 0.18 10.17
N GLU A 45 2.88 0.93 11.28
CA GLU A 45 3.59 0.49 12.49
C GLU A 45 2.90 -0.73 13.13
N LEU A 46 1.57 -0.78 13.15
CA LEU A 46 0.84 -1.94 13.67
C LEU A 46 1.10 -3.20 12.82
N MET A 47 1.24 -3.05 11.50
CA MET A 47 1.45 -4.16 10.55
C MET A 47 2.92 -4.54 10.35
N LYS A 48 3.85 -3.93 11.09
CA LYS A 48 5.30 -4.06 10.88
C LYS A 48 5.86 -5.49 10.88
N SER A 49 5.21 -6.41 11.58
CA SER A 49 5.61 -7.83 11.65
C SER A 49 5.08 -8.66 10.48
N ASN A 50 4.15 -8.14 9.68
CA ASN A 50 3.55 -8.88 8.59
C ASN A 50 4.37 -8.72 7.29
N PRO A 51 4.94 -9.81 6.73
CA PRO A 51 5.79 -9.73 5.55
C PRO A 51 5.05 -9.35 4.26
N ARG A 52 3.71 -9.44 4.25
CA ARG A 52 2.83 -9.15 3.11
C ARG A 52 2.43 -7.68 3.05
N ILE A 53 2.72 -6.89 4.09
CA ILE A 53 2.49 -5.45 4.14
C ILE A 53 3.84 -4.74 3.95
N VAL A 54 3.85 -3.60 3.25
CA VAL A 54 5.07 -2.79 3.12
C VAL A 54 5.52 -2.28 4.49
N ASN A 55 6.81 -2.42 4.77
CA ASN A 55 7.34 -1.97 6.05
C ASN A 55 7.63 -0.46 6.05
N LEU A 56 7.28 0.22 7.14
CA LEU A 56 7.70 1.59 7.42
C LEU A 56 9.05 1.57 8.15
N HIS A 57 10.07 2.10 7.49
CA HIS A 57 11.41 2.20 8.03
C HIS A 57 11.56 3.43 8.93
N GLU A 58 11.24 4.62 8.41
CA GLU A 58 11.41 5.89 9.11
C GLU A 58 10.35 6.91 8.65
N VAL A 59 10.11 7.93 9.47
CA VAL A 59 9.27 9.08 9.14
C VAL A 59 10.06 10.36 9.35
N TYR A 60 10.02 11.24 8.34
CA TYR A 60 10.58 12.59 8.43
C TYR A 60 9.45 13.62 8.32
N GLU A 61 9.55 14.68 9.09
CA GLU A 61 8.57 15.77 9.07
C GLU A 61 9.27 17.08 8.67
N THR A 62 8.72 17.77 7.67
CA THR A 62 9.10 19.14 7.30
C THR A 62 7.97 20.09 7.68
N ALA A 63 8.09 21.41 7.44
CA ALA A 63 6.99 22.34 7.70
C ALA A 63 5.68 21.96 6.98
N ASN A 64 5.76 21.50 5.73
CA ASN A 64 4.60 21.32 4.85
C ASN A 64 4.28 19.87 4.50
N GLU A 65 5.21 18.94 4.74
CA GLU A 65 5.11 17.55 4.28
C GLU A 65 5.54 16.57 5.37
N MET A 66 4.97 15.37 5.32
CA MET A 66 5.43 14.17 6.01
C MET A 66 6.03 13.25 4.94
N ILE A 67 7.18 12.66 5.23
CA ILE A 67 7.91 11.79 4.30
C ILE A 67 8.04 10.43 4.96
N LEU A 68 7.36 9.43 4.40
CA LEU A 68 7.43 8.06 4.87
C LEU A 68 8.51 7.33 4.06
N VAL A 69 9.52 6.82 4.75
CA VAL A 69 10.55 5.95 4.16
C VAL A 69 10.08 4.52 4.31
N LEU A 70 9.71 3.92 3.18
CA LEU A 70 9.10 2.60 3.09
C LEU A 70 10.08 1.59 2.49
N GLU A 71 9.87 0.31 2.79
CA GLU A 71 10.50 -0.80 2.06
C GLU A 71 10.33 -0.62 0.54
N TYR A 72 11.42 -0.80 -0.21
CA TYR A 72 11.39 -0.74 -1.66
C TYR A 72 11.04 -2.10 -2.27
N ALA A 73 9.87 -2.19 -2.88
CA ALA A 73 9.42 -3.36 -3.64
C ALA A 73 9.90 -3.25 -5.10
N ALA A 74 11.05 -3.86 -5.41
CA ALA A 74 11.74 -3.69 -6.70
C ALA A 74 11.04 -4.39 -7.88
N GLY A 75 10.12 -5.31 -7.61
CA GLY A 75 9.35 -6.04 -8.62
C GLY A 75 8.20 -5.26 -9.24
N GLY A 76 7.95 -4.03 -8.78
CA GLY A 76 6.91 -3.17 -9.36
C GLY A 76 5.50 -3.61 -8.99
N GLU A 77 4.51 -3.14 -9.76
CA GLU A 77 3.10 -3.42 -9.54
C GLU A 77 2.74 -4.82 -10.05
N VAL A 78 1.91 -5.56 -9.32
CA VAL A 78 1.33 -6.82 -9.84
C VAL A 78 0.49 -6.55 -11.10
N PHE A 79 -0.03 -5.34 -11.28
CA PHE A 79 -0.73 -4.93 -12.50
C PHE A 79 0.11 -5.16 -13.77
N ASP A 80 1.43 -4.96 -13.71
CA ASP A 80 2.32 -5.18 -14.86
C ASP A 80 2.33 -6.65 -15.30
N LEU A 81 2.00 -7.59 -14.41
CA LEU A 81 1.84 -9.00 -14.77
C LEU A 81 0.55 -9.30 -15.53
N CYS A 82 -0.44 -8.41 -15.46
CA CYS A 82 -1.73 -8.57 -16.13
C CYS A 82 -1.72 -8.04 -17.57
N VAL A 83 -0.64 -7.37 -17.99
CA VAL A 83 -0.52 -6.79 -19.34
C VAL A 83 -0.03 -7.86 -20.32
N PRO A 84 -0.79 -8.19 -21.38
CA PRO A 84 -0.49 -9.31 -22.29
C PRO A 84 0.86 -9.24 -23.03
N ASP A 85 1.42 -8.04 -23.19
CA ASP A 85 2.63 -7.79 -24.00
C ASP A 85 3.93 -7.92 -23.19
N LEU A 86 3.85 -8.14 -21.88
CA LEU A 86 5.02 -8.38 -21.05
C LEU A 86 5.29 -9.89 -21.04
N ASP A 87 6.47 -10.29 -21.54
CA ASP A 87 6.92 -11.69 -21.71
C ASP A 87 7.20 -12.42 -20.36
N TYR A 88 6.47 -12.04 -19.30
CA TYR A 88 6.53 -12.68 -18.00
C TYR A 88 5.76 -13.98 -18.04
N ARG A 89 6.49 -15.10 -18.12
CA ARG A 89 5.90 -16.44 -17.99
C ARG A 89 5.52 -16.69 -16.54
N ILE A 90 4.30 -16.31 -16.17
CA ILE A 90 3.69 -16.66 -14.89
C ILE A 90 2.82 -17.91 -15.07
N GLY A 91 3.13 -18.94 -14.28
CA GLY A 91 2.33 -20.16 -14.22
C GLY A 91 1.20 -20.06 -13.21
N GLU A 92 0.21 -20.94 -13.32
CA GLU A 92 -0.91 -21.04 -12.37
C GLU A 92 -0.43 -21.17 -10.90
N ARG A 93 0.65 -21.93 -10.67
CA ARG A 93 1.24 -22.09 -9.33
C ARG A 93 1.72 -20.76 -8.74
N ASP A 94 2.27 -19.87 -9.57
CA ASP A 94 2.70 -18.55 -9.14
C ASP A 94 1.50 -17.67 -8.81
N ILE A 95 0.44 -17.70 -9.64
CA ILE A 95 -0.80 -16.97 -9.40
C ILE A 95 -1.42 -17.39 -8.05
N VAL A 96 -1.56 -18.70 -7.82
CA VAL A 96 -2.10 -19.24 -6.56
C VAL A 96 -1.25 -18.78 -5.37
N ARG A 97 0.08 -18.77 -5.51
CA ARG A 97 0.99 -18.29 -4.46
C ARG A 97 0.78 -16.80 -4.17
N LEU A 98 0.67 -15.95 -5.19
CA LEU A 98 0.45 -14.51 -5.03
C LEU A 98 -0.91 -14.23 -4.39
N ILE A 99 -1.98 -14.90 -4.84
CA ILE A 99 -3.33 -14.74 -4.26
C ILE A 99 -3.32 -15.13 -2.77
N ARG A 100 -2.70 -16.26 -2.43
CA ARG A 100 -2.57 -16.68 -1.02
C ARG A 100 -1.86 -15.61 -0.18
N GLN A 101 -0.78 -15.03 -0.69
CA GLN A 101 -0.03 -13.98 0.00
C GLN A 101 -0.84 -12.68 0.18
N ILE A 102 -1.66 -12.31 -0.81
CA ILE A 102 -2.59 -11.18 -0.69
C ILE A 102 -3.59 -11.46 0.43
N LEU A 103 -4.20 -12.66 0.44
CA LEU A 103 -5.17 -13.06 1.46
C LEU A 103 -4.56 -13.12 2.87
N GLU A 104 -3.31 -13.55 3.00
CA GLU A 104 -2.57 -13.50 4.28
C GLU A 104 -2.41 -12.06 4.81
N GLY A 105 -2.10 -11.11 3.92
CA GLY A 105 -2.00 -9.69 4.29
C GLY A 105 -3.36 -9.11 4.70
N LEU A 106 -4.41 -9.39 3.93
CA LEU A 106 -5.77 -8.94 4.23
C LEU A 106 -6.31 -9.56 5.52
N CYS A 107 -6.06 -10.84 5.76
CA CYS A 107 -6.49 -11.51 7.00
C CYS A 107 -5.91 -10.80 8.21
N CYS A 108 -4.61 -10.48 8.19
CA CYS A 108 -3.97 -9.76 9.28
C CYS A 108 -4.54 -8.36 9.50
N LEU A 109 -4.85 -7.62 8.41
CA LEU A 109 -5.53 -6.33 8.51
C LEU A 109 -6.91 -6.49 9.17
N HIS A 110 -7.70 -7.46 8.72
CA HIS A 110 -9.06 -7.69 9.21
C HIS A 110 -9.08 -8.18 10.66
N GLU A 111 -8.13 -9.01 11.09
CA GLU A 111 -7.96 -9.40 12.51
C GLU A 111 -7.67 -8.20 13.41
N ASN A 112 -7.10 -7.13 12.87
CA ASN A 112 -6.84 -5.87 13.56
C ASN A 112 -7.95 -4.82 13.33
N ASN A 113 -9.09 -5.23 12.78
CA ASN A 113 -10.23 -4.38 12.42
C ASN A 113 -9.86 -3.26 11.44
N ILE A 114 -8.89 -3.49 10.55
CA ILE A 114 -8.49 -2.51 9.53
C ILE A 114 -9.01 -2.96 8.17
N VAL A 115 -9.75 -2.08 7.50
CA VAL A 115 -10.17 -2.27 6.11
C VAL A 115 -9.34 -1.34 5.22
N HIS A 116 -8.75 -1.89 4.16
CA HIS A 116 -7.87 -1.14 3.26
C HIS A 116 -8.62 -0.14 2.36
N LEU A 117 -9.81 -0.52 1.85
CA LEU A 117 -10.71 0.29 1.01
C LEU A 117 -10.19 0.74 -0.37
N ASP A 118 -8.95 0.43 -0.75
CA ASP A 118 -8.39 0.72 -2.09
C ASP A 118 -7.53 -0.45 -2.58
N LEU A 119 -7.97 -1.68 -2.33
CA LEU A 119 -7.26 -2.85 -2.81
C LEU A 119 -7.48 -2.99 -4.32
N LYS A 120 -6.44 -2.72 -5.08
CA LYS A 120 -6.38 -2.83 -6.54
C LYS A 120 -5.00 -3.28 -6.97
N PRO A 121 -4.82 -3.82 -8.18
CA PRO A 121 -3.53 -4.33 -8.64
C PRO A 121 -2.36 -3.33 -8.53
N GLN A 122 -2.63 -2.03 -8.64
CA GLN A 122 -1.62 -0.97 -8.50
C GLN A 122 -1.14 -0.77 -7.05
N ASN A 123 -1.94 -1.19 -6.06
CA ASN A 123 -1.61 -1.13 -4.63
C ASN A 123 -1.09 -2.48 -4.10
N ILE A 124 -0.74 -3.40 -4.99
CA ILE A 124 -0.13 -4.69 -4.70
C ILE A 124 1.20 -4.73 -5.45
N LEU A 125 2.31 -4.65 -4.72
CA LEU A 125 3.65 -4.66 -5.30
C LEU A 125 4.32 -6.02 -5.11
N LEU A 126 5.41 -6.23 -5.84
CA LEU A 126 6.27 -7.40 -5.73
C LEU A 126 7.66 -7.01 -5.23
N SER A 127 8.25 -7.83 -4.35
CA SER A 127 9.63 -7.61 -3.90
C SER A 127 10.65 -7.77 -5.04
N SER A 128 10.36 -8.61 -6.04
CA SER A 128 11.18 -8.86 -7.22
C SER A 128 10.31 -9.37 -8.37
N ILE A 129 10.74 -9.13 -9.62
CA ILE A 129 10.08 -9.65 -10.82
C ILE A 129 10.82 -10.86 -11.41
N ASN A 130 12.15 -10.93 -11.23
CA ASN A 130 12.98 -12.03 -11.73
C ASN A 130 14.13 -12.35 -10.74
N PRO A 131 14.02 -13.44 -9.95
CA PRO A 131 12.89 -14.36 -9.88
C PRO A 131 11.63 -13.68 -9.30
N LEU A 132 10.45 -14.25 -9.55
CA LEU A 132 9.19 -13.72 -9.08
C LEU A 132 9.14 -13.72 -7.54
N GLY A 133 9.10 -12.53 -6.96
CA GLY A 133 9.18 -12.29 -5.53
C GLY A 133 7.84 -12.46 -4.81
N ASP A 134 7.77 -11.79 -3.66
CA ASP A 134 6.69 -11.85 -2.69
C ASP A 134 5.84 -10.58 -2.73
N VAL A 135 4.55 -10.72 -2.40
CA VAL A 135 3.58 -9.62 -2.36
C VAL A 135 3.89 -8.63 -1.23
N LYS A 136 3.69 -7.34 -1.55
CA LYS A 136 3.67 -6.20 -0.62
C LYS A 136 2.44 -5.34 -0.89
N ILE A 137 1.48 -5.36 0.03
CA ILE A 137 0.31 -4.46 0.01
C ILE A 137 0.76 -3.07 0.46
N VAL A 138 0.35 -2.05 -0.30
CA VAL A 138 0.74 -0.65 -0.10
C VAL A 138 -0.46 0.30 -0.10
N ASP A 139 -0.22 1.53 0.35
CA ASP A 139 -1.16 2.67 0.30
C ASP A 139 -2.39 2.57 1.20
N PHE A 140 -2.16 2.78 2.50
CA PHE A 140 -3.21 2.82 3.52
C PHE A 140 -3.81 4.23 3.70
N GLY A 141 -3.61 5.14 2.74
CA GLY A 141 -4.03 6.54 2.87
C GLY A 141 -5.54 6.74 3.05
N ILE A 142 -6.36 5.76 2.66
CA ILE A 142 -7.82 5.77 2.88
C ILE A 142 -8.31 4.62 3.76
N SER A 143 -7.42 3.84 4.37
CA SER A 143 -7.83 2.75 5.25
C SER A 143 -8.66 3.27 6.42
N ARG A 144 -9.41 2.37 7.04
CA ARG A 144 -10.21 2.68 8.23
C ARG A 144 -10.07 1.59 9.26
N LYS A 145 -10.02 1.98 10.53
CA LYS A 145 -10.21 1.08 11.65
C LYS A 145 -11.70 1.03 11.98
N LEU A 146 -12.30 -0.15 12.00
CA LEU A 146 -13.68 -0.34 12.39
C LEU A 146 -13.76 -0.35 13.91
N GLU A 147 -14.24 0.75 14.50
CA GLU A 147 -14.48 0.83 15.94
C GLU A 147 -15.89 0.35 16.32
N ASN A 148 -16.85 0.43 15.38
CA ASN A 148 -18.20 -0.14 15.47
C ASN A 148 -18.73 -0.48 14.06
N SER A 149 -19.53 -1.56 13.93
CA SER A 149 -20.00 -2.14 12.65
C SER A 149 -20.90 -1.23 11.76
N ASN A 150 -21.17 0.02 12.13
CA ASN A 150 -22.16 0.88 11.48
C ASN A 150 -21.59 2.13 10.77
N GLU A 151 -20.28 2.34 10.70
CA GLU A 151 -19.68 3.60 10.19
C GLU A 151 -19.24 3.61 8.72
N LEU A 152 -19.36 2.49 7.97
CA LEU A 152 -19.07 2.47 6.54
C LEU A 152 -20.26 3.06 5.75
N ARG A 153 -20.36 4.40 5.70
CA ARG A 153 -21.43 5.12 4.96
C ARG A 153 -20.95 6.10 3.89
N HIS A 154 -19.67 6.05 3.51
CA HIS A 154 -19.17 6.87 2.42
C HIS A 154 -18.48 6.02 1.36
N ILE A 155 -18.94 6.13 0.12
CA ILE A 155 -18.30 5.53 -1.06
C ILE A 155 -16.88 6.09 -1.16
N MET A 156 -15.89 5.24 -0.89
CA MET A 156 -14.46 5.53 -1.00
C MET A 156 -13.78 4.35 -1.70
N GLY A 157 -12.74 4.64 -2.49
CA GLY A 157 -12.02 3.62 -3.27
C GLY A 157 -12.07 3.91 -4.77
N THR A 158 -11.45 3.03 -5.55
CA THR A 158 -11.49 3.08 -7.01
C THR A 158 -12.79 2.43 -7.49
N THR A 159 -13.61 3.16 -8.26
CA THR A 159 -15.01 2.81 -8.58
C THR A 159 -15.20 1.43 -9.21
N GLU A 160 -14.19 0.92 -9.89
CA GLU A 160 -14.18 -0.37 -10.60
C GLU A 160 -14.02 -1.57 -9.66
N TYR A 161 -13.59 -1.33 -8.41
CA TYR A 161 -13.25 -2.35 -7.41
C TYR A 161 -14.13 -2.28 -6.15
N LEU A 162 -15.21 -1.49 -6.19
CA LEU A 162 -16.18 -1.43 -5.11
C LEU A 162 -16.99 -2.72 -5.03
N GLY A 163 -17.24 -3.19 -3.81
CA GLY A 163 -18.19 -4.27 -3.56
C GLY A 163 -19.62 -3.85 -3.89
N MET A 164 -20.48 -4.81 -4.22
CA MET A 164 -21.89 -4.55 -4.57
C MET A 164 -22.69 -3.86 -3.44
N GLU A 165 -22.23 -3.98 -2.19
CA GLU A 165 -22.86 -3.30 -1.03
C GLU A 165 -22.51 -1.81 -0.93
N GLU A 166 -21.53 -1.34 -1.72
CA GLU A 166 -20.99 0.03 -1.70
C GLU A 166 -21.42 0.86 -2.93
N LEU A 167 -22.16 0.25 -3.86
CA LEU A 167 -22.77 0.86 -5.06
C LEU A 167 -24.22 1.26 -4.82
#